data_AF-A0A2T2Y757-F1
#
_entry.id   AF-A0A2T2Y757-F1
#
_cell.length_a   1.000
_cell.length_b   1.000
_cell.length_c   1.000
_cell.angle_alpha   90.00
_cell.angle_beta   90.00
_cell.angle_gamma   90.00
#
_symmetry.space_group_name_H-M   'P 1'
#
loop_
_entity.id
_entity.type
_entity.pdbx_description
1 polymer ?
#
loop_
_entity_poly.entity_id
_entity_poly.type
_entity_poly.pdbx_seq_one_letter_code
_entity_poly.pdbx_strand_id
1 'polypeptide(L)'
;MSNTATILIKRHSGMTSAALALASGFEAAGLHVQLIVPTMRDVNNIRPGLFGGRILPADNVRSLTLPPPDIYVFDDAIRCAEEFERFGEGGLLNIARDRFHFRQDSITRIFLFQHAL
;
A
#
# COMPACT_ATOMS: atom_id res chain seq x y z
N MET A 1 5.90 -6.90 -17.16
CA MET A 1 4.88 -7.65 -16.41
C MET A 1 5.05 -7.30 -14.94
N SER A 2 4.04 -6.72 -14.28
CA SER A 2 4.10 -6.42 -12.85
C SER A 2 3.85 -7.69 -12.04
N ASN A 3 4.72 -7.98 -11.07
CA ASN A 3 4.51 -9.07 -10.13
C ASN A 3 3.71 -8.54 -8.94
N THR A 4 2.45 -8.97 -8.85
CA THR A 4 1.53 -8.60 -7.77
C THR A 4 1.27 -9.76 -6.82
N ALA A 5 1.55 -9.56 -5.54
CA ALA A 5 1.18 -10.48 -4.47
C ALA A 5 0.08 -9.87 -3.60
N THR A 6 -0.66 -10.72 -2.89
CA THR A 6 -1.68 -10.27 -1.94
C THR A 6 -1.60 -11.04 -0.64
N ILE A 7 -1.52 -10.30 0.47
CA ILE A 7 -1.65 -10.84 1.82
C ILE A 7 -3.06 -10.53 2.32
N LEU A 8 -3.60 -11.44 3.12
CA LEU A 8 -4.94 -11.38 3.67
C LEU A 8 -4.82 -11.36 5.20
N ILE A 9 -5.16 -10.23 5.82
CA ILE A 9 -5.09 -10.09 7.30
C ILE A 9 -6.48 -9.87 7.88
N LYS A 10 -6.74 -10.52 9.03
CA LYS A 10 -7.98 -10.39 9.79
C LYS A 10 -8.14 -8.96 10.33
N ARG A 11 -9.38 -8.48 10.39
CA ARG A 11 -9.73 -7.20 11.01
C ARG A 11 -9.20 -7.16 12.46
N HIS A 12 -8.66 -6.00 12.87
CA HIS A 12 -8.04 -5.77 14.19
C HIS A 12 -6.72 -6.51 14.48
N SER A 13 -6.12 -7.22 13.52
CA SER A 13 -4.84 -7.91 13.72
C SER A 13 -3.59 -7.04 13.46
N GLY A 14 -3.72 -5.71 13.48
CA GLY A 14 -2.59 -4.79 13.29
C GLY A 14 -2.12 -4.66 11.83
N MET A 15 -3.02 -4.30 10.92
CA MET A 15 -2.75 -4.20 9.48
C MET A 15 -1.62 -3.23 9.14
N THR A 16 -1.67 -2.02 9.70
CA THR A 16 -0.62 -1.01 9.53
C THR A 16 0.72 -1.50 10.05
N SER A 17 0.75 -2.23 11.17
CA SER A 17 1.98 -2.83 11.71
C SER A 17 2.54 -3.91 10.79
N ALA A 18 1.68 -4.73 10.17
CA ALA A 18 2.11 -5.73 9.19
C ALA A 18 2.62 -5.08 7.89
N ALA A 19 1.95 -4.02 7.40
CA ALA A 19 2.40 -3.24 6.24
C ALA A 19 3.77 -2.61 6.48
N LEU A 20 3.96 -2.01 7.66
CA LEU A 20 5.24 -1.46 8.09
C LEU A 20 6.33 -2.53 8.19
N ALA A 21 6.03 -3.68 8.79
CA ALA A 21 6.99 -4.78 8.89
C ALA A 21 7.42 -5.30 7.52
N LEU A 22 6.48 -5.45 6.59
CA LEU A 22 6.77 -5.85 5.21
C LEU A 22 7.62 -4.81 4.49
N ALA A 23 7.22 -3.53 4.55
CA ALA A 23 7.95 -2.44 3.92
C ALA A 23 9.38 -2.33 4.46
N SER A 24 9.55 -2.44 5.78
CA SER A 24 10.86 -2.43 6.43
C SER A 24 11.72 -3.64 6.04
N GLY A 25 11.09 -4.81 5.85
CA GLY A 25 11.80 -6.02 5.39
C GLY A 25 12.38 -5.87 3.99
N PHE A 26 11.65 -5.23 3.08
CA PHE A 26 12.15 -4.94 1.72
C PHE A 26 13.20 -3.83 1.70
N GLU A 27 13.03 -2.80 2.51
CA GLU A 27 14.04 -1.75 2.68
C GLU A 27 15.35 -2.34 3.20
N ALA A 28 15.28 -3.23 4.20
CA ALA A 28 16.45 -3.96 4.71
C ALA A 28 17.09 -4.88 3.67
N ALA A 29 16.34 -5.31 2.65
CA ALA A 29 16.85 -6.06 1.50
C ALA A 29 17.48 -5.15 0.41
N GLY A 30 17.50 -3.83 0.63
CA GLY A 30 18.11 -2.85 -0.28
C GLY A 30 17.18 -2.31 -1.37
N LEU A 31 15.87 -2.52 -1.26
CA LEU A 31 14.89 -2.06 -2.23
C LEU A 31 14.36 -0.66 -1.87
N HIS A 32 14.09 0.17 -2.88
CA HIS A 32 13.39 1.43 -2.72
C HIS A 32 11.89 1.16 -2.55
N VAL A 33 11.37 1.35 -1.33
CA VAL A 33 10.00 1.01 -0.96
C VAL A 33 9.16 2.26 -0.71
N GLN A 34 7.96 2.28 -1.28
CA GLN A 34 6.95 3.30 -1.01
C GLN A 34 5.77 2.65 -0.27
N LEU A 35 5.59 3.01 0.99
CA LEU A 35 4.38 2.65 1.74
C LEU A 35 3.28 3.66 1.41
N ILE A 36 2.12 3.18 0.97
CA ILE A 36 0.93 3.97 0.71
C ILE A 36 -0.12 3.58 1.74
N VAL A 37 -0.60 4.58 2.49
CA VAL A 37 -1.70 4.43 3.45
C VAL A 37 -2.94 5.14 2.92
N PRO A 38 -4.14 4.87 3.44
CA PRO A 38 -5.34 5.45 2.84
C PRO A 38 -5.41 6.97 2.95
N THR A 39 -5.10 7.54 4.11
CA THR A 39 -5.27 8.99 4.37
C THR A 39 -4.09 9.60 5.10
N MET A 40 -3.97 10.94 5.06
CA MET A 40 -2.99 11.66 5.89
C MET A 40 -3.16 11.41 7.39
N ARG A 41 -4.38 11.09 7.85
CA ARG A 41 -4.62 10.70 9.24
C ARG A 41 -3.92 9.37 9.57
N ASP A 42 -3.93 8.43 8.64
CA ASP A 42 -3.25 7.14 8.81
C ASP A 42 -1.72 7.35 8.83
N VAL A 43 -1.17 8.28 8.04
CA VAL A 43 0.26 8.68 8.11
C VAL A 43 0.62 9.17 9.51
N ASN A 44 -0.16 10.10 10.05
CA ASN A 44 0.12 10.71 11.36
C ASN A 44 0.01 9.72 12.53
N ASN A 45 -0.69 8.59 12.35
CA ASN A 45 -0.80 7.53 13.35
C ASN A 45 0.44 6.62 13.39
N ILE A 46 1.29 6.67 12.35
CA ILE A 46 2.52 5.90 12.31
C ILE A 46 3.59 6.67 13.08
N ARG A 47 4.19 6.01 14.07
CA ARG A 47 5.25 6.65 14.88
C ARG A 47 6.47 6.96 13.99
N PRO A 48 7.04 8.18 14.10
CA PRO A 48 8.30 8.50 13.42
C PRO A 48 9.40 7.49 13.74
N GLY A 49 10.18 7.08 12.74
CA GLY A 49 11.32 6.18 12.90
C GLY A 49 10.99 4.67 12.88
N LEU A 50 9.72 4.28 12.72
CA LEU A 50 9.35 2.87 12.53
C LEU A 50 9.63 2.33 11.12
N PHE A 51 9.78 3.22 10.15
CA PHE A 51 10.10 2.91 8.75
C PHE A 51 11.00 4.02 8.22
N GLY A 52 12.11 3.65 7.59
CA GLY A 52 13.09 4.59 7.06
C GLY A 52 12.68 5.14 5.69
N GLY A 53 11.86 4.39 4.95
CA GLY A 53 11.34 4.78 3.66
C GLY A 53 10.21 5.81 3.70
N ARG A 54 9.69 6.14 2.51
CA ARG A 54 8.66 7.16 2.35
C ARG A 54 7.26 6.58 2.61
N ILE A 55 6.47 7.28 3.41
CA ILE A 55 5.05 6.99 3.63
C ILE A 55 4.22 8.07 2.95
N LEU A 56 3.27 7.69 2.12
CA LEU A 56 2.37 8.62 1.42
C LEU A 56 0.92 8.23 1.66
N PRO A 57 0.01 9.21 1.80
CA PRO A 57 -1.41 8.93 1.74
C PRO A 57 -1.85 8.68 0.28
N ALA A 58 -2.93 7.94 0.07
CA ALA A 58 -3.45 7.60 -1.25
C ALA A 58 -3.90 8.83 -2.07
N ASP A 59 -4.37 9.88 -1.41
CA ASP A 59 -4.80 11.15 -2.02
C ASP A 59 -3.65 12.00 -2.59
N ASN A 60 -2.41 11.80 -2.13
CA ASN A 60 -1.22 12.51 -2.61
C ASN A 60 -0.35 11.71 -3.58
N VAL A 61 -0.78 10.53 -4.02
CA VAL A 61 0.01 9.70 -4.96
C VAL A 61 0.02 10.26 -6.39
N ARG A 62 -0.81 11.29 -6.67
CA ARG A 62 -0.82 12.16 -7.87
C ARG A 62 0.54 12.70 -8.33
N SER A 63 1.58 12.52 -7.53
CA SER A 63 2.95 12.94 -7.76
C SER A 63 3.92 11.76 -7.82
N LEU A 64 3.51 10.61 -8.38
CA LEU A 64 4.30 9.39 -8.48
C LEU A 64 5.76 9.74 -8.75
N THR A 65 6.52 9.55 -7.68
CA THR A 65 7.85 10.05 -7.46
C THR A 65 8.73 9.53 -8.58
N LEU A 66 9.33 10.43 -9.35
CA LEU A 66 10.44 10.07 -10.21
C LEU A 66 11.73 10.16 -9.36
N PRO A 67 12.54 9.09 -9.29
CA PRO A 67 12.33 7.76 -9.89
C PRO A 67 11.31 6.89 -9.11
N PRO A 68 10.56 6.01 -9.80
CA PRO A 68 9.57 5.15 -9.16
C PRO A 68 10.24 4.20 -8.15
N PRO A 69 9.55 3.86 -7.04
CA PRO A 69 10.00 2.82 -6.13
C PRO A 69 10.05 1.46 -6.79
N ASP A 70 10.97 0.62 -6.32
CA ASP A 70 11.05 -0.79 -6.69
C ASP A 70 9.79 -1.53 -6.23
N ILE A 71 9.27 -1.18 -5.05
CA ILE A 71 8.07 -1.78 -4.45
C ILE A 71 7.11 -0.72 -3.91
N TYR A 72 5.85 -0.83 -4.32
CA TYR A 72 4.73 -0.22 -3.62
C TYR A 72 4.14 -1.21 -2.60
N VAL A 73 3.94 -0.75 -1.37
CA VAL A 73 3.20 -1.48 -0.32
C VAL A 73 1.97 -0.66 0.03
N PHE A 74 0.78 -1.23 -0.11
CA PHE A 74 -0.48 -0.55 0.22
C PHE A 74 -1.02 -1.07 1.56
N ASP A 75 -1.09 -0.20 2.58
CA ASP A 75 -1.81 -0.47 3.82
C ASP A 75 -3.31 -0.30 3.56
N ASP A 76 -4.09 -1.37 3.77
CA ASP A 76 -5.51 -1.43 3.45
C ASP A 76 -5.82 -1.04 2.00
N ALA A 77 -5.41 -1.90 1.05
CA ALA A 77 -5.53 -1.64 -0.39
C ALA A 77 -6.94 -1.25 -0.85
N ILE A 78 -7.99 -1.67 -0.14
CA ILE A 78 -9.38 -1.33 -0.47
C ILE A 78 -9.64 0.14 -0.18
N ARG A 79 -9.30 0.61 1.03
CA ARG A 79 -9.44 2.02 1.36
C ARG A 79 -8.54 2.89 0.48
N CYS A 80 -7.33 2.41 0.16
CA CYS A 80 -6.48 3.09 -0.82
C CYS A 80 -7.14 3.17 -2.21
N ALA A 81 -7.76 2.08 -2.69
CA ALA A 81 -8.50 2.06 -3.95
C ALA A 81 -9.65 3.07 -3.96
N GLU A 82 -10.43 3.15 -2.87
CA GLU A 82 -11.53 4.10 -2.74
C GLU A 82 -11.04 5.56 -2.85
N GLU A 83 -9.89 5.88 -2.24
CA GLU A 83 -9.29 7.21 -2.37
C GLU A 83 -8.74 7.42 -3.80
N PHE A 84 -8.05 6.45 -4.41
CA PHE A 84 -7.59 6.57 -5.80
C PHE A 84 -8.72 6.82 -6.78
N GLU A 85 -9.86 6.13 -6.61
CA GLU A 85 -11.06 6.31 -7.42
C GLU A 85 -11.63 7.73 -7.28
N ARG A 86 -11.67 8.27 -6.06
CA ARG A 86 -12.09 9.67 -5.80
C ARG A 86 -11.16 10.69 -6.47
N PHE A 87 -9.87 10.41 -6.55
CA PHE A 87 -8.86 11.32 -7.06
C PHE A 87 -8.40 11.02 -8.49
N GLY A 88 -9.06 10.12 -9.22
CA GLY A 88 -8.77 9.88 -10.65
C GLY A 88 -7.46 9.14 -10.93
N GLU A 89 -6.89 8.43 -9.95
CA GLU A 89 -5.63 7.69 -10.05
C GLU A 89 -5.85 6.29 -10.64
N GLY A 90 -6.36 6.22 -11.88
CA GLY A 90 -6.81 4.98 -12.52
C GLY A 90 -5.75 3.87 -12.63
N GLY A 91 -4.48 4.22 -12.80
CA GLY A 91 -3.37 3.26 -12.86
C GLY A 91 -3.16 2.56 -11.51
N LEU A 92 -3.08 3.34 -10.43
CA LEU A 92 -2.92 2.81 -9.07
C LEU A 92 -4.20 2.15 -8.56
N LEU A 93 -5.36 2.61 -9.02
CA LEU A 93 -6.64 1.95 -8.78
C LEU A 93 -6.65 0.53 -9.33
N ASN A 94 -6.10 0.30 -10.54
CA ASN A 94 -6.02 -1.04 -11.11
C ASN A 94 -5.07 -1.94 -10.32
N ILE A 95 -3.92 -1.41 -9.90
CA ILE A 95 -3.00 -2.12 -8.99
C ILE A 95 -3.71 -2.46 -7.69
N ALA A 96 -4.42 -1.48 -7.13
CA ALA A 96 -5.26 -1.60 -5.95
C ALA A 96 -6.34 -2.67 -6.11
N ARG A 97 -6.94 -2.79 -7.31
CA ARG A 97 -8.12 -3.60 -7.59
C ARG A 97 -7.86 -4.98 -8.20
N ASP A 98 -6.66 -5.28 -8.71
CA ASP A 98 -6.43 -6.34 -9.71
C ASP A 98 -6.74 -7.79 -9.28
N ARG A 99 -7.24 -8.04 -8.06
CA ARG A 99 -7.70 -9.37 -7.60
C ARG A 99 -8.99 -9.41 -6.78
N PHE A 100 -9.90 -8.44 -6.94
CA PHE A 100 -11.21 -8.52 -6.29
C PHE A 100 -12.25 -9.34 -7.07
N HIS A 101 -12.09 -10.67 -7.06
CA HIS A 101 -13.19 -11.62 -7.26
C HIS A 101 -13.58 -12.37 -5.97
N PHE A 102 -13.02 -11.98 -4.83
CA PHE A 102 -13.42 -12.53 -3.54
C PHE A 102 -14.49 -11.65 -2.93
N ARG A 103 -15.71 -12.20 -2.78
CA ARG A 103 -16.71 -11.67 -1.85
C ARG A 103 -16.00 -11.44 -0.51
N GLN A 104 -15.91 -10.18 -0.09
CA GLN A 104 -15.47 -9.80 1.25
C GLN A 104 -16.43 -10.44 2.27
N ASP A 105 -16.11 -11.63 2.76
CA ASP A 105 -16.54 -11.98 4.10
C ASP A 105 -15.76 -11.04 5.02
N SER A 106 -16.47 -10.00 5.51
CA SER A 106 -16.28 -9.00 6.60
C SER A 106 -14.98 -8.89 7.45
N ILE A 107 -13.96 -9.68 7.16
CA ILE A 107 -12.85 -10.10 8.02
C ILE A 107 -11.51 -9.82 7.34
N THR A 108 -11.43 -9.77 6.01
CA THR A 108 -10.15 -9.90 5.29
C THR A 108 -9.83 -8.66 4.43
N ARG A 109 -8.60 -8.12 4.53
CA ARG A 109 -8.13 -7.01 3.66
C ARG A 109 -6.80 -7.32 2.97
N ILE A 110 -6.64 -6.71 1.79
CA ILE A 110 -5.65 -7.00 0.74
C ILE A 110 -4.39 -6.16 0.91
N PHE A 111 -3.23 -6.79 0.81
CA PHE A 111 -1.93 -6.14 0.55
C PHE A 111 -1.64 -6.22 -0.95
N LEU A 112 -0.87 -5.29 -1.47
CA LEU A 112 -0.42 -5.34 -2.86
C LEU A 112 1.06 -5.04 -2.91
N PHE A 113 1.72 -5.80 -3.75
CA PHE A 113 3.10 -5.61 -4.15
C PHE A 113 3.02 -5.26 -5.62
N GLN A 114 3.76 -4.29 -6.11
CA GLN A 114 4.02 -4.20 -7.54
C GLN A 114 5.49 -3.87 -7.71
N HIS A 115 6.21 -4.81 -8.31
CA HIS A 115 7.56 -4.58 -8.78
C HIS A 115 7.49 -3.69 -10.02
N ALA A 116 8.11 -2.50 -9.97
CA ALA A 116 8.34 -1.72 -11.17
C ALA A 116 9.40 -2.43 -12.02
N LEU A 117 9.07 -2.76 -13.27
CA LEU A 117 10.06 -3.00 -14.31
C LEU A 117 10.09 -1.74 -15.17
#